data_AF-A0AAW0J4L0-F1
#
_entry.id   AF-A0AAW0J4L0-F1
#
_cell.length_a   1.000
_cell.length_b   1.000
_cell.length_c   1.000
_cell.angle_alpha   90.00
_cell.angle_beta   90.00
_cell.angle_gamma   90.00
#
_symmetry.space_group_name_H-M   'P 1'
#
loop_
_entity.id
_entity.type
_entity.pdbx_description
1 polymer ?
#
loop_
_entity_poly.entity_id
_entity_poly.type
_entity_poly.pdbx_seq_one_letter_code
_entity_poly.pdbx_strand_id
1 'polypeptide(L)'
;SLSGRIVGGVWWFFTLIIISSYTANLAAFLTVERMVSPIESAEDLAKQTEIAYGTLEAGSTKEFFRRSKIAVFEKMWTYMKSAEPSVFVRTTEEGMIRVRKSKGKYAYLLESTMNEYIEQRKPCDTMKVGGNLDSKGYGIATPKGSALR
;
A
#
# COMPACT_ATOMS: atom_id res chain seq x y z
N SER A 1 16.44 -32.21 -51.62
CA SER A 1 17.75 -31.52 -51.64
C SER A 1 18.35 -31.52 -50.24
N LEU A 2 19.65 -31.76 -50.13
CA LEU A 2 20.42 -31.74 -48.87
C LEU A 2 20.30 -30.38 -48.16
N SER A 3 20.28 -29.28 -48.92
CA SER A 3 20.19 -27.92 -48.42
C SER A 3 18.89 -27.64 -47.64
N GLY A 4 17.76 -28.20 -48.10
CA GLY A 4 16.48 -28.04 -47.40
C GLY A 4 16.42 -28.78 -46.07
N ARG A 5 17.18 -29.87 -45.91
CA ARG A 5 17.26 -30.63 -44.65
C ARG A 5 18.08 -29.88 -43.59
N ILE A 6 19.15 -29.20 -44.00
CA ILE A 6 19.98 -28.38 -43.10
C ILE A 6 19.16 -27.20 -42.56
N VAL A 7 18.45 -26.49 -43.44
CA VAL A 7 17.56 -25.39 -43.04
C VAL A 7 16.45 -25.88 -42.10
N GLY A 8 15.83 -27.02 -42.41
CA GLY A 8 14.83 -27.64 -41.54
C GLY A 8 15.37 -28.03 -40.15
N GLY A 9 16.60 -28.54 -40.08
CA GLY A 9 17.25 -28.90 -38.81
C GLY A 9 17.56 -27.68 -37.93
N VAL A 10 18.11 -26.62 -38.52
CA VAL A 10 18.37 -25.35 -37.82
C VAL A 10 17.06 -24.71 -37.34
N TRP A 11 16.04 -24.71 -38.19
CA TRP A 11 14.71 -24.22 -37.82
C TRP A 11 14.11 -25.01 -36.67
N TRP A 12 14.17 -26.34 -36.73
CA TRP A 12 13.63 -27.19 -35.67
C TRP A 12 14.33 -26.95 -34.33
N PHE A 13 15.66 -26.86 -34.33
CA PHE A 13 16.43 -26.52 -33.13
C PHE A 13 16.07 -25.14 -32.59
N PHE A 14 15.97 -24.13 -33.46
CA PHE A 14 15.54 -22.78 -33.09
C PHE A 14 14.15 -22.79 -32.44
N THR A 15 13.18 -23.49 -33.05
CA THR A 15 11.83 -23.60 -32.48
C THR A 15 11.81 -24.32 -31.13
N LEU A 16 12.64 -25.35 -30.95
CA LEU A 16 12.73 -26.09 -29.69
C LEU A 16 13.23 -25.18 -28.57
N ILE A 17 14.27 -24.38 -28.83
CA ILE A 17 14.81 -23.41 -27.86
C ILE A 17 13.76 -22.37 -27.47
N ILE A 18 12.99 -21.85 -28.42
CA ILE A 18 11.91 -20.89 -28.13
C ILE A 18 10.82 -21.52 -27.26
N ILE A 19 10.32 -22.70 -27.63
CA ILE A 19 9.25 -23.38 -26.90
C ILE A 19 9.74 -23.72 -25.49
N SER A 20 10.95 -24.26 -25.35
CA SER A 20 11.55 -24.60 -24.06
C SER A 20 11.70 -23.35 -23.16
N SER A 21 12.18 -22.23 -23.70
CA SER A 21 12.32 -20.98 -22.95
C SER A 21 10.96 -20.40 -22.52
N TYR A 22 9.96 -20.47 -23.39
CA TYR A 22 8.61 -20.05 -23.06
C TYR A 22 7.98 -20.93 -21.98
N THR A 23 8.08 -22.27 -22.10
CA THR A 23 7.59 -23.21 -21.10
C THR A 23 8.28 -23.02 -19.75
N ALA A 24 9.60 -22.78 -19.73
CA ALA A 24 10.33 -22.49 -18.50
C ALA A 24 9.87 -21.19 -17.82
N ASN A 25 9.71 -20.12 -18.60
CA ASN A 25 9.23 -18.83 -18.09
C ASN A 25 7.77 -18.92 -17.61
N LEU A 26 6.92 -19.62 -18.35
CA LEU A 26 5.53 -19.86 -17.97
C LEU A 26 5.44 -20.66 -16.67
N ALA A 27 6.23 -21.72 -16.53
CA ALA A 27 6.29 -22.50 -15.29
C ALA A 27 6.74 -21.63 -14.11
N ALA A 28 7.76 -20.78 -14.31
CA ALA A 28 8.19 -19.82 -13.29
C ALA A 28 7.05 -18.87 -12.88
N PHE A 29 6.32 -18.30 -13.84
CA PHE A 29 5.16 -17.45 -13.55
C PHE A 29 4.03 -18.18 -12.82
N LEU A 30 3.76 -19.44 -13.18
CA LEU A 30 2.71 -20.22 -12.53
C LEU A 30 3.07 -20.62 -11.09
N THR A 31 4.37 -20.72 -10.78
CA THR A 31 4.83 -21.04 -9.42
C THR A 31 5.00 -19.82 -8.52
N VAL A 32 5.11 -18.62 -9.09
CA VAL A 32 5.37 -17.39 -8.33
C VAL A 32 4.17 -16.45 -8.44
N GLU A 33 3.32 -16.46 -7.42
CA GLU A 33 2.38 -15.37 -7.20
C GLU A 33 3.13 -14.18 -6.57
N ARG A 34 3.46 -13.17 -7.39
CA ARG A 34 3.96 -11.91 -6.86
C ARG A 34 2.79 -11.14 -6.26
N MET A 35 2.85 -10.90 -4.95
CA MET A 35 1.99 -9.90 -4.30
C MET A 35 2.44 -8.52 -4.78
N VAL A 36 1.86 -8.02 -5.87
CA VAL A 36 2.06 -6.65 -6.32
C VAL A 36 1.11 -5.77 -5.52
N SER A 37 1.65 -4.99 -4.58
CA SER A 37 0.87 -3.93 -3.94
C SER A 37 0.67 -2.81 -4.98
N PRO A 38 -0.56 -2.39 -5.28
CA PRO A 38 -0.81 -1.30 -6.22
C PRO A 38 -0.32 0.07 -5.70
N ILE A 39 0.06 0.15 -4.43
CA ILE A 39 0.56 1.35 -3.76
C ILE A 39 1.91 1.01 -3.13
N GLU A 40 2.91 1.86 -3.34
CA GLU A 40 4.22 1.75 -2.67
C GLU A 40 4.48 2.94 -1.74
N SER A 41 3.85 4.09 -2.01
CA SER A 41 4.08 5.36 -1.31
C SER A 41 2.82 6.20 -1.11
N ALA A 42 2.90 7.20 -0.22
CA ALA A 42 1.81 8.17 -0.04
C ALA A 42 1.64 9.09 -1.26
N GLU A 43 2.73 9.32 -2.01
CA GLU A 43 2.71 10.03 -3.28
C GLU A 43 1.84 9.29 -4.31
N ASP A 44 1.88 7.96 -4.33
CA ASP A 44 1.06 7.17 -5.25
C ASP A 44 -0.42 7.30 -4.89
N LEU A 45 -0.76 7.24 -3.59
CA LEU A 45 -2.11 7.53 -3.11
C LEU A 45 -2.59 8.92 -3.54
N ALA A 46 -1.72 9.93 -3.51
CA ALA A 46 -2.06 11.30 -3.91
C ALA A 46 -2.20 11.48 -5.44
N LYS A 47 -1.64 10.59 -6.26
CA LYS A 47 -1.72 10.65 -7.73
C LYS A 47 -3.01 10.02 -8.28
N GLN A 48 -3.58 9.06 -7.56
CA GLN A 48 -4.75 8.29 -7.99
C GLN A 48 -6.00 8.61 -7.14
N THR A 49 -7.17 8.18 -7.61
CA THR A 49 -8.47 8.37 -6.93
C THR A 49 -9.30 7.09 -6.83
N GLU A 50 -8.77 5.96 -7.28
CA GLU A 50 -9.47 4.67 -7.30
C GLU A 50 -9.52 4.02 -5.90
N ILE A 51 -8.44 4.16 -5.14
CA ILE A 51 -8.30 3.72 -3.76
C ILE A 51 -8.52 4.94 -2.87
N ALA A 52 -9.65 4.95 -2.17
CA ALA A 52 -9.94 5.99 -1.21
C ALA A 52 -9.00 5.89 -0.01
N TYR A 53 -8.73 7.00 0.66
CA TYR A 53 -7.90 6.98 1.87
C TYR A 53 -8.38 7.99 2.90
N GLY A 54 -8.18 7.67 4.18
CA GLY A 54 -8.59 8.54 5.26
C GLY A 54 -7.91 8.24 6.59
N THR A 55 -8.21 9.09 7.58
CA THR A 55 -7.66 9.03 8.94
C THR A 55 -8.78 8.94 9.97
N LEU A 56 -8.40 8.81 11.25
CA LEU A 56 -9.32 9.06 12.36
C LEU A 56 -9.88 10.50 12.31
N GLU A 57 -11.16 10.68 12.62
CA GLU A 57 -11.85 11.96 12.56
C GLU A 57 -11.36 12.97 13.61
N ALA A 58 -10.95 12.49 14.78
CA ALA A 58 -10.51 13.29 15.92
C ALA A 58 -9.13 12.84 16.41
N GLY A 59 -8.08 13.07 15.61
CA GLY A 59 -6.72 12.64 15.94
C GLY A 59 -5.63 13.56 15.41
N SER A 60 -4.42 13.38 15.94
CA SER A 60 -3.20 14.10 15.54
C SER A 60 -2.87 13.90 14.06
N THR A 61 -3.19 12.74 13.49
CA THR A 61 -2.98 12.42 12.07
C THR A 61 -3.83 13.29 11.15
N LYS A 62 -5.10 13.53 11.50
CA LYS A 62 -5.96 14.44 10.72
C LYS A 62 -5.42 15.87 10.75
N GLU A 63 -5.02 16.32 11.93
CA GLU A 63 -4.47 17.68 12.11
C GLU A 63 -3.10 17.84 11.41
N PHE A 64 -2.30 16.78 11.33
CA PHE A 64 -1.07 16.75 10.55
C PHE A 64 -1.33 17.08 9.09
N PHE A 65 -2.27 16.39 8.42
CA PHE A 65 -2.61 16.68 7.03
C PHE A 65 -3.22 18.07 6.86
N ARG A 66 -4.03 18.52 7.82
CA ARG A 66 -4.64 19.86 7.80
C ARG A 66 -3.61 21.00 7.87
N ARG A 67 -2.53 20.84 8.63
CA ARG A 67 -1.50 21.87 8.85
C ARG A 67 -0.26 21.70 7.98
N SER A 68 -0.11 20.56 7.32
CA SER A 68 1.04 20.29 6.49
C SER A 68 1.15 21.32 5.37
N LYS A 69 2.39 21.74 5.08
CA LYS A 69 2.75 22.65 3.97
C LYS A 69 3.44 21.92 2.82
N ILE A 70 3.52 20.59 2.90
CA ILE A 70 4.13 19.77 1.87
C ILE A 70 3.07 19.53 0.80
N ALA A 71 3.35 19.88 -0.45
CA ALA A 71 2.40 19.86 -1.55
C ALA A 71 1.65 18.51 -1.71
N VAL A 72 2.36 17.39 -1.52
CA VAL A 72 1.77 16.04 -1.56
C VAL A 72 0.69 15.87 -0.48
N PHE A 73 0.99 16.27 0.76
CA PHE A 73 0.07 16.13 1.89
C PHE A 73 -1.08 17.15 1.86
N GLU A 74 -0.85 18.35 1.32
CA GLU A 74 -1.91 19.33 1.05
C GLU A 74 -2.92 18.80 0.01
N LYS A 75 -2.42 18.13 -1.05
CA LYS A 75 -3.28 17.47 -2.05
C LYS A 75 -4.11 16.36 -1.42
N MET A 76 -3.48 15.51 -0.60
CA MET A 76 -4.18 14.45 0.15
C MET A 76 -5.24 15.03 1.10
N TRP A 77 -4.93 16.13 1.80
CA TRP A 77 -5.87 16.80 2.68
C TRP A 77 -7.07 17.37 1.92
N THR A 78 -6.82 18.00 0.76
CA THR A 78 -7.88 18.54 -0.09
C THR A 78 -8.83 17.44 -0.53
N TYR A 79 -8.31 16.30 -0.98
CA TYR A 79 -9.09 15.11 -1.28
C TYR A 79 -9.91 14.63 -0.06
N MET A 80 -9.27 14.43 1.09
CA MET A 80 -9.96 13.95 2.30
C MET A 80 -11.06 14.89 2.78
N LYS A 81 -10.89 16.20 2.58
CA LYS A 81 -11.87 17.22 2.94
C LYS A 81 -13.08 17.22 2.00
N SER A 82 -12.89 16.97 0.70
CA SER A 82 -13.95 16.98 -0.31
C SER A 82 -14.54 15.61 -0.63
N ALA A 83 -14.06 14.54 0.03
CA ALA A 83 -14.50 13.19 -0.28
C ALA A 83 -15.92 12.90 0.25
N GLU A 84 -16.79 12.45 -0.66
CA GLU A 84 -18.14 11.98 -0.37
C GLU A 84 -18.30 10.53 -0.86
N PRO A 85 -18.67 9.56 0.01
CA PRO A 85 -18.93 9.70 1.44
C PRO A 85 -17.66 9.93 2.27
N SER A 86 -17.82 10.40 3.51
CA SER A 86 -16.70 10.70 4.41
C SER A 86 -15.67 9.57 4.46
N VAL A 87 -14.41 9.91 4.21
CA VAL A 87 -13.27 8.99 4.33
C VAL A 87 -12.74 8.89 5.76
N PHE A 88 -13.19 9.77 6.65
CA PHE A 88 -12.84 9.73 8.06
C PHE A 88 -13.64 8.65 8.79
N VAL A 89 -13.01 8.07 9.82
CA VAL A 89 -13.63 7.08 10.70
C VAL A 89 -13.58 7.56 12.15
N ARG A 90 -14.52 7.11 12.99
CA ARG A 90 -14.64 7.57 14.37
C ARG A 90 -13.70 6.82 15.31
N THR A 91 -13.44 5.54 15.02
CA THR A 91 -12.55 4.69 15.82
C THR A 91 -11.52 3.99 14.93
N THR A 92 -10.39 3.61 15.52
CA THR A 92 -9.34 2.83 14.83
C THR A 92 -9.89 1.49 14.33
N GLU A 93 -10.74 0.84 15.12
CA GLU A 93 -11.36 -0.43 14.75
C GLU A 93 -12.28 -0.30 13.53
N GLU A 94 -13.07 0.76 13.45
CA GLU A 94 -13.88 1.07 12.27
C GLU A 94 -13.00 1.24 11.02
N GLY A 95 -11.86 1.95 11.16
CA GLY A 95 -10.85 2.09 10.10
C GLY A 95 -10.32 0.74 9.60
N MET A 96 -9.93 -0.15 10.53
CA MET A 96 -9.46 -1.49 10.19
C MET A 96 -10.52 -2.32 9.48
N ILE A 97 -11.74 -2.35 10.01
CA ILE A 97 -12.86 -3.09 9.41
C ILE A 97 -13.16 -2.55 8.02
N ARG A 98 -13.10 -1.22 7.82
CA ARG A 98 -13.31 -0.59 6.52
C ARG A 98 -12.27 -1.03 5.50
N VAL A 99 -10.98 -1.06 5.87
CA VAL A 99 -9.90 -1.58 4.99
C VAL A 99 -10.20 -3.02 4.57
N ARG A 100 -10.47 -3.89 5.56
CA ARG A 100 -10.75 -5.32 5.34
C ARG A 100 -11.94 -5.56 4.41
N LYS A 101 -13.01 -4.79 4.57
CA LYS A 101 -14.24 -4.91 3.75
C LYS A 101 -14.11 -4.30 2.36
N SER A 102 -13.18 -3.36 2.17
CA SER A 102 -13.05 -2.60 0.92
C SER A 102 -12.25 -3.32 -0.17
N LYS A 103 -11.74 -4.54 0.07
CA LYS A 103 -11.02 -5.35 -0.92
C LYS A 103 -9.92 -4.56 -1.67
N GLY A 104 -9.12 -3.79 -0.91
CA GLY A 104 -8.03 -2.97 -1.47
C GLY A 104 -8.46 -1.62 -2.08
N LYS A 105 -9.73 -1.21 -1.97
CA LYS A 105 -10.23 0.10 -2.42
C LYS A 105 -10.26 1.17 -1.33
N TYR A 106 -9.77 0.86 -0.13
CA TYR A 106 -9.62 1.84 0.95
C TYR A 106 -8.30 1.63 1.70
N ALA A 107 -7.52 2.70 1.85
CA ALA A 107 -6.30 2.77 2.65
C ALA A 107 -6.55 3.58 3.93
N TYR A 108 -6.07 3.08 5.06
CA TYR A 108 -6.24 3.74 6.35
C TYR A 108 -4.89 4.24 6.87
N LEU A 109 -4.85 5.52 7.21
CA LEU A 109 -3.65 6.19 7.69
C LEU A 109 -3.69 6.27 9.22
N LEU A 110 -2.79 5.52 9.86
CA LEU A 110 -2.65 5.43 11.31
C LEU A 110 -1.18 5.46 11.74
N GLU A 111 -0.93 5.51 13.04
CA GLU A 111 0.43 5.50 13.61
C GLU A 111 1.14 4.16 13.34
N SER A 112 2.45 4.21 13.09
CA SER A 112 3.25 3.06 12.65
C SER A 112 3.27 1.92 13.68
N THR A 113 3.31 2.25 14.96
CA THR A 113 3.27 1.30 16.08
C THR A 113 2.00 0.45 16.06
N MET A 114 0.86 1.11 15.86
CA MET A 114 -0.43 0.43 15.78
C MET A 114 -0.55 -0.34 14.45
N ASN A 115 0.03 0.15 13.36
CA ASN A 115 0.02 -0.56 12.08
C ASN A 115 0.80 -1.89 12.18
N GLU A 116 2.03 -1.84 12.67
CA GLU A 116 2.90 -3.02 12.88
C GLU A 116 2.26 -4.02 13.85
N TYR A 117 1.58 -3.52 14.89
CA TYR A 117 0.84 -4.36 15.81
C TYR A 117 -0.33 -5.10 15.16
N ILE A 118 -1.10 -4.44 14.28
CA ILE A 118 -2.27 -5.03 13.61
C ILE A 118 -1.86 -5.99 12.50
N GLU A 119 -0.79 -5.70 11.78
CA GLU A 119 -0.21 -6.57 10.76
C GLU A 119 0.16 -7.96 11.32
N GLN A 120 0.62 -8.01 12.57
CA GLN A 120 0.95 -9.27 13.25
C GLN A 120 -0.27 -10.01 13.82
N ARG A 121 -1.48 -9.46 13.67
CA ARG A 121 -2.72 -10.07 14.21
C ARG A 121 -3.44 -10.86 13.13
N LYS A 122 -4.03 -11.99 13.56
CA LYS A 122 -4.94 -12.77 12.71
C LYS A 122 -6.10 -11.88 12.23
N PRO A 123 -6.57 -12.01 10.97
CA PRO A 123 -6.19 -13.05 10.00
C PRO A 123 -5.02 -12.68 9.06
N CYS A 124 -4.13 -11.75 9.44
CA CYS A 124 -2.99 -11.29 8.63
C CYS A 124 -3.41 -10.70 7.27
N ASP A 125 -4.50 -9.91 7.29
CA ASP A 125 -5.15 -9.33 6.11
C ASP A 125 -4.84 -7.83 5.91
N THR A 126 -3.86 -7.32 6.65
CA THR A 126 -3.38 -5.94 6.58
C THR A 126 -1.87 -5.96 6.41
N MET A 127 -1.32 -4.97 5.71
CA MET A 127 0.12 -4.81 5.55
C MET A 127 0.52 -3.34 5.64
N LYS A 128 1.70 -3.07 6.18
CA LYS A 128 2.29 -1.73 6.12
C LYS A 128 2.91 -1.51 4.73
N VAL A 129 2.64 -0.33 4.16
CA VAL A 129 3.15 0.07 2.85
C VAL A 129 3.91 1.39 3.00
N GLY A 130 5.09 1.46 2.38
CA GLY A 130 5.93 2.66 2.39
C GLY A 130 6.58 2.97 3.74
N GLY A 131 7.27 4.11 3.78
CA GLY A 131 7.90 4.65 5.00
C GLY A 131 6.91 5.42 5.88
N ASN A 132 7.37 5.81 7.07
CA ASN A 132 6.61 6.70 7.94
C ASN A 132 6.53 8.12 7.33
N LEU A 133 5.39 8.79 7.49
CA LEU A 133 5.17 10.15 6.94
C LEU A 133 5.80 11.25 7.79
N ASP A 134 6.01 10.97 9.06
CA ASP A 134 6.64 11.86 10.02
C ASP A 134 7.44 11.06 11.06
N SER A 135 8.15 11.78 11.93
CA SER A 135 8.86 11.23 13.08
C SER A 135 8.19 11.71 14.36
N LYS A 136 7.43 10.82 15.00
CA LYS A 136 6.71 11.06 16.25
C LYS A 136 7.15 10.07 17.34
N GLY A 137 6.91 10.43 18.59
CA GLY A 137 7.14 9.57 19.74
C GLY A 137 6.09 9.79 20.82
N TYR A 138 5.85 8.76 21.63
CA TYR A 138 4.98 8.86 22.80
C TYR A 138 5.74 9.41 24.00
N GLY A 139 5.05 10.21 24.81
CA GLY A 139 5.59 10.78 26.04
C GLY A 139 4.54 10.82 27.13
N ILE A 140 4.98 10.82 28.38
CA ILE A 140 4.12 10.96 29.55
C ILE A 140 3.82 12.46 29.73
N ALA A 141 2.53 12.82 29.77
CA ALA A 141 2.10 14.20 29.98
C ALA A 141 1.70 14.40 31.45
N THR A 142 2.33 15.36 32.12
CA THR A 142 1.92 15.85 33.43
C THR A 142 1.27 17.24 33.30
N PRO A 143 0.37 17.64 34.22
CA PRO A 143 -0.17 18.99 34.23
C PRO A 143 0.94 20.04 34.28
N LYS A 144 0.76 21.16 33.58
CA LYS A 144 1.74 22.26 33.58
C LYS A 144 1.97 22.76 35.00
N GLY A 145 3.22 22.70 35.48
CA GLY A 145 3.59 23.10 36.84
C GLY A 145 3.42 22.01 37.90
N SER A 146 3.11 20.76 37.51
CA SER A 146 3.09 19.63 38.42
C SER A 146 4.47 19.33 38.99
N ALA A 147 4.55 18.99 40.28
CA ALA A 147 5.76 18.52 40.94
C ALA A 147 6.22 17.11 40.47
N LEU A 148 5.42 16.44 39.63
CA LEU A 148 5.73 15.15 39.02
C LEU A 148 6.58 15.27 37.74
N ARG A 149 6.88 16.50 37.30
CA ARG A 149 7.69 16.76 36.10
C ARG A 149 9.19 16.64 36.39
#